data_AF-A0A966C4J9-F1
#
_entry.id   AF-A0A966C4J9-F1
#
_cell.length_a   1.000
_cell.length_b   1.000
_cell.length_c   1.000
_cell.angle_alpha   90.00
_cell.angle_beta   90.00
_cell.angle_gamma   90.00
#
_symmetry.space_group_name_H-M   'P 1'
#
loop_
_entity.id
_entity.type
_entity.pdbx_description
1 polymer ?
#
loop_
_entity_poly.entity_id
_entity_poly.type
_entity_poly.pdbx_seq_one_letter_code
_entity_poly.pdbx_strand_id
1 'polypeptide(L)'
;MIFDIIIDIIDDRGPEAVPAIVDKLKKLGFRYATVSGTTWGIDEVKVPKEKATIIENSREEERKVFAFYDEGLISRDERRRMIVSIWHRAKTEIEKVLPETLEKKGSAYEMWKSGARGSIGNIGQMVGMKGLIINTRGETLEFPVLSSMKEGMSPIEYFITTHGSRKGLADTALQTAKAGYLTRRLFVVAQDAIVTEEDCKTKEGTKIGRMSASGIEIALNKAIKGRILSADAVDSKGNVLFPKGHLLSRLDAVAV
;
A
#
# COMPACT_ATOMS: atom_id res chain seq x y z
N MET A 1 -14.91 4.88 0.30
CA MET A 1 -16.29 4.89 0.82
C MET A 1 -16.65 6.21 1.49
N ILE A 2 -16.03 6.64 2.60
CA ILE A 2 -16.32 7.98 3.18
C ILE A 2 -15.71 9.11 2.33
N PHE A 3 -14.47 8.93 1.86
CA PHE A 3 -13.81 9.91 1.00
C PHE A 3 -14.61 10.17 -0.28
N ASP A 4 -15.16 9.11 -0.91
CA ASP A 4 -15.94 9.26 -2.14
C ASP A 4 -17.19 10.12 -1.90
N ILE A 5 -17.91 9.88 -0.79
CA ILE A 5 -19.07 10.70 -0.39
C ILE A 5 -18.67 12.17 -0.19
N ILE A 6 -17.51 12.44 0.40
CA ILE A 6 -17.01 13.81 0.58
C ILE A 6 -16.75 14.47 -0.78
N ILE A 7 -16.14 13.75 -1.73
CA ILE A 7 -15.87 14.31 -3.06
C ILE A 7 -17.18 14.55 -3.81
N ASP A 8 -18.15 13.65 -3.70
CA ASP A 8 -19.46 13.82 -4.35
C ASP A 8 -20.22 15.04 -3.77
N ILE A 9 -20.10 15.28 -2.46
CA ILE A 9 -20.62 16.51 -1.83
C ILE A 9 -19.91 17.77 -2.34
N ILE A 10 -18.59 17.71 -2.57
CA ILE A 10 -17.84 18.82 -3.17
C ILE A 10 -18.36 19.12 -4.57
N ASP A 11 -18.58 18.07 -5.36
CA ASP A 11 -19.07 18.19 -6.73
C ASP A 11 -20.50 18.77 -6.77
N ASP A 12 -21.38 18.39 -5.83
CA ASP A 12 -22.79 18.83 -5.79
C ASP A 12 -23.04 20.19 -5.10
N ARG A 13 -22.35 20.46 -3.99
CA ARG A 13 -22.63 21.60 -3.09
C ARG A 13 -21.45 22.56 -2.92
N GLY A 14 -20.33 22.27 -3.57
CA GLY A 14 -19.11 23.05 -3.45
C GLY A 14 -18.31 22.76 -2.17
N PRO A 15 -17.07 23.26 -2.10
CA PRO A 15 -16.15 22.97 -1.01
C PRO A 15 -16.56 23.59 0.34
N GLU A 16 -17.34 24.68 0.32
CA GLU A 16 -17.76 25.40 1.53
C GLU A 16 -18.74 24.60 2.40
N ALA A 17 -19.50 23.68 1.81
CA ALA A 17 -20.44 22.83 2.54
C ALA A 17 -19.75 21.69 3.32
N VAL A 18 -18.52 21.34 2.95
CA VAL A 18 -17.81 20.16 3.48
C VAL A 18 -17.47 20.27 4.96
N PRO A 19 -16.93 21.37 5.49
CA PRO A 19 -16.47 21.42 6.89
C PRO A 19 -17.57 21.09 7.89
N ALA A 20 -18.78 21.66 7.70
CA ALA A 20 -19.91 21.41 8.60
C ALA A 20 -20.39 19.95 8.57
N ILE A 21 -20.31 19.30 7.41
CA ILE A 21 -20.70 17.89 7.26
C ILE A 21 -19.65 16.98 7.88
N VAL A 22 -18.37 17.23 7.61
CA VAL A 22 -17.26 16.46 8.19
C VAL A 22 -17.26 16.57 9.72
N ASP A 23 -17.57 17.74 10.28
CA ASP A 23 -17.70 17.90 11.72
C ASP A 23 -18.85 17.10 12.33
N LYS A 24 -19.99 17.01 11.64
CA LYS A 24 -21.12 16.15 12.05
C LYS A 24 -20.74 14.67 11.95
N LEU A 25 -20.08 14.25 10.86
CA LEU A 25 -19.58 12.88 10.69
C LEU A 25 -18.58 12.50 11.78
N LYS A 26 -17.67 13.41 12.13
CA LYS A 26 -16.72 13.25 13.22
C LYS A 26 -17.43 13.03 14.56
N LYS A 27 -18.39 13.89 14.90
CA LYS A 27 -19.18 13.77 16.16
C LYS A 27 -19.97 12.46 16.20
N LEU A 28 -20.58 12.09 15.08
CA LEU A 28 -21.30 10.82 14.92
C LEU A 28 -20.37 9.63 15.15
N GLY A 29 -19.22 9.63 14.47
CA GLY A 29 -18.21 8.59 14.57
C GLY A 29 -17.68 8.42 15.99
N PHE A 30 -17.28 9.50 16.66
CA PHE A 30 -16.81 9.43 18.05
C PHE A 30 -17.89 8.92 19.02
N ARG A 31 -19.14 9.35 18.85
CA ARG A 31 -20.25 8.87 19.68
C ARG A 31 -20.46 7.37 19.52
N TYR A 32 -20.60 6.88 18.29
CA TYR A 32 -20.88 5.46 18.06
C TYR A 32 -19.67 4.55 18.29
N ALA A 33 -18.45 5.04 18.10
CA ALA A 33 -17.24 4.31 18.49
C ALA A 33 -17.13 4.15 20.02
N THR A 34 -17.64 5.11 20.79
CA THR A 34 -17.71 4.98 22.26
C THR A 34 -18.81 3.98 22.66
N VAL A 35 -19.97 4.04 21.99
CA VAL A 35 -21.11 3.14 22.27
C VAL A 35 -20.83 1.70 21.85
N SER A 36 -20.06 1.47 20.77
CA SER A 36 -19.74 0.12 20.30
C SER A 36 -18.91 -0.67 21.30
N GLY A 37 -18.19 0.00 22.21
CA GLY A 37 -17.35 -0.67 23.20
C GLY A 37 -16.23 -1.51 22.57
N THR A 38 -15.84 -1.20 21.33
CA THR A 38 -14.80 -1.90 20.58
C THR A 38 -13.51 -1.90 21.40
N THR A 39 -13.03 -3.09 21.76
CA THR A 39 -11.86 -3.29 22.61
C THR A 39 -10.81 -4.09 21.86
N TRP A 40 -9.62 -4.26 22.43
CA TRP A 40 -8.60 -5.12 21.84
C TRP A 40 -7.99 -6.01 22.91
N GLY A 41 -8.22 -7.32 22.77
CA GLY A 41 -7.69 -8.34 23.67
C GLY A 41 -6.67 -9.23 22.97
N ILE A 42 -5.83 -9.92 23.76
CA ILE A 42 -4.89 -10.91 23.23
C ILE A 42 -5.60 -12.07 22.54
N ASP A 43 -6.83 -12.38 22.95
CA ASP A 43 -7.63 -13.49 22.43
C ASP A 43 -8.35 -13.20 21.10
N GLU A 44 -8.42 -11.92 20.69
CA GLU A 44 -9.04 -11.53 19.43
C GLU A 44 -8.25 -11.98 18.20
N VAL A 45 -6.94 -12.17 18.36
CA VAL A 45 -6.06 -12.69 17.31
C VAL A 45 -5.58 -14.09 17.70
N LYS A 46 -5.89 -15.08 16.87
CA LYS A 46 -5.55 -16.49 17.12
C LYS A 46 -4.52 -16.98 16.12
N VAL A 47 -3.57 -17.77 16.61
CA VAL A 47 -2.59 -18.46 15.76
C VAL A 47 -3.35 -19.46 14.88
N PRO A 48 -3.20 -19.40 13.53
CA PRO A 48 -3.83 -20.36 12.63
C PRO A 48 -3.38 -21.80 12.93
N LYS A 49 -4.31 -22.77 12.86
CA LYS A 49 -3.98 -24.19 13.08
C LYS A 49 -3.13 -24.74 11.94
N GLU A 50 -3.38 -24.25 10.74
CA GLU A 50 -2.72 -24.57 9.49
C GLU A 50 -1.25 -24.13 9.49
N LYS A 51 -0.88 -23.17 10.35
CA LYS A 51 0.49 -22.64 10.45
C LYS A 51 1.52 -23.75 10.62
N ALA A 52 1.27 -24.69 11.52
CA ALA A 52 2.21 -25.78 11.80
C ALA A 52 2.46 -26.65 10.56
N THR A 53 1.39 -26.98 9.83
CA THR A 53 1.46 -27.76 8.59
C THR A 53 2.20 -27.00 7.48
N ILE A 54 1.92 -25.70 7.30
CA ILE A 54 2.61 -24.87 6.29
C ILE A 54 4.12 -24.79 6.59
N ILE A 55 4.49 -24.64 7.86
CA ILE A 55 5.89 -24.59 8.28
C ILE A 55 6.59 -25.93 8.03
N GLU A 56 5.96 -27.06 8.36
CA GLU A 56 6.59 -28.37 8.14
C GLU A 56 6.76 -28.68 6.65
N ASN A 57 5.75 -28.38 5.83
CA ASN A 57 5.85 -28.52 4.37
C ASN A 57 7.00 -27.67 3.80
N SER A 58 7.14 -26.43 4.29
CA SER A 58 8.22 -25.52 3.86
C SER A 58 9.60 -26.02 4.31
N ARG A 59 9.69 -26.61 5.51
CA ARG A 59 10.92 -27.26 6.01
C ARG A 59 11.30 -28.47 5.18
N GLU A 60 10.34 -29.27 4.74
CA GLU A 60 10.59 -30.38 3.82
C GLU A 60 11.15 -29.93 2.48
N GLU A 61 10.59 -28.86 1.90
CA GLU A 61 11.13 -28.27 0.68
C GLU A 61 12.53 -27.69 0.87
N GLU A 62 12.76 -27.00 1.99
CA GLU A 62 14.08 -26.49 2.37
C GLU A 62 15.11 -27.64 2.47
N ARG A 63 14.75 -28.77 3.11
CA ARG A 63 15.60 -29.97 3.17
C ARG A 63 15.97 -30.51 1.79
N LYS A 64 15.03 -30.52 0.84
CA LYS A 64 15.30 -30.94 -0.56
C LYS A 64 16.29 -30.00 -1.25
N VAL A 65 16.14 -28.68 -1.02
CA VAL A 65 17.07 -27.69 -1.57
C VAL A 65 18.48 -27.85 -1.00
N PHE A 66 18.60 -28.17 0.30
CA PHE A 66 19.90 -28.50 0.88
C PHE A 66 20.49 -29.79 0.30
N ALA A 67 19.69 -30.85 0.10
CA ALA A 67 20.16 -32.08 -0.53
C ALA A 67 20.71 -31.82 -1.95
N PHE A 68 20.01 -31.03 -2.78
CA PHE A 68 20.52 -30.66 -4.11
C PHE A 68 21.82 -29.87 -4.07
N TYR A 69 22.01 -29.05 -3.04
CA TYR A 69 23.26 -28.32 -2.85
C TYR A 69 24.40 -29.26 -2.42
N ASP A 70 24.13 -30.19 -1.51
CA ASP A 70 25.10 -31.17 -1.01
C ASP A 70 25.52 -32.18 -2.11
N GLU A 71 24.60 -32.49 -3.03
CA GLU A 71 24.86 -33.28 -4.25
C GLU A 71 25.56 -32.46 -5.36
N GLY A 72 25.75 -31.16 -5.17
CA GLY A 72 26.43 -30.28 -6.14
C GLY A 72 25.60 -29.90 -7.37
N LEU A 73 24.28 -30.11 -7.34
CA LEU A 73 23.36 -29.81 -8.45
C LEU A 73 23.06 -28.31 -8.61
N ILE A 74 23.19 -27.54 -7.54
CA ILE A 74 22.87 -26.10 -7.52
C ILE A 74 23.99 -25.27 -6.90
N SER A 75 24.12 -24.04 -7.37
CA SER A 75 25.05 -23.07 -6.79
C SER A 75 24.55 -22.49 -5.46
N ARG A 76 25.46 -21.87 -4.68
CA ARG A 76 25.12 -21.18 -3.43
C ARG A 76 24.07 -20.07 -3.63
N ASP A 77 24.19 -19.32 -4.72
CA ASP A 77 23.27 -18.21 -5.01
C ASP A 77 21.89 -18.70 -5.47
N GLU A 78 21.82 -19.84 -6.16
CA GLU A 78 20.55 -20.50 -6.48
C GLU A 78 19.89 -21.06 -5.23
N ARG A 79 20.65 -21.77 -4.38
CA ARG A 79 20.16 -22.27 -3.09
C ARG A 79 19.53 -21.15 -2.27
N ARG A 80 20.24 -20.02 -2.12
CA ARG A 80 19.74 -18.85 -1.37
C ARG A 80 18.45 -18.30 -1.97
N ARG A 81 18.39 -18.11 -3.30
CA ARG A 81 17.18 -17.64 -3.98
C ARG A 81 15.99 -18.58 -3.80
N MET A 82 16.23 -19.89 -3.86
CA MET A 82 15.20 -20.91 -3.65
C MET A 82 14.68 -20.90 -2.21
N ILE A 83 15.56 -20.89 -1.21
CA ILE A 83 15.18 -20.81 0.22
C ILE A 83 14.35 -19.54 0.49
N VAL A 84 14.81 -18.39 -0.03
CA VAL A 84 14.09 -17.11 0.10
C VAL A 84 12.69 -17.20 -0.52
N SER A 85 12.56 -17.80 -1.70
CA SER A 85 11.27 -18.01 -2.37
C SER A 85 10.32 -18.90 -1.57
N ILE A 86 10.82 -20.04 -1.05
CA ILE A 86 10.04 -20.99 -0.22
C ILE A 86 9.44 -20.26 0.98
N TRP A 87 10.26 -19.54 1.74
CA TRP A 87 9.81 -18.86 2.96
C TRP A 87 8.94 -17.63 2.68
N HIS A 88 9.12 -16.94 1.56
CA HIS A 88 8.19 -15.90 1.11
C HIS A 88 6.81 -16.47 0.76
N ARG A 89 6.77 -17.62 0.08
CA ARG A 89 5.53 -18.33 -0.23
C ARG A 89 4.84 -18.79 1.05
N ALA A 90 5.58 -19.43 1.96
CA ALA A 90 5.05 -19.88 3.26
C ALA A 90 4.40 -18.74 4.06
N LYS A 91 5.07 -17.59 4.12
CA LYS A 91 4.51 -16.39 4.76
C LYS A 91 3.22 -15.93 4.08
N THR A 92 3.20 -15.91 2.75
CA THR A 92 2.02 -15.49 1.97
C THR A 92 0.84 -16.46 2.16
N GLU A 93 1.10 -17.77 2.25
CA GLU A 93 0.09 -18.79 2.53
C GLU A 93 -0.49 -18.64 3.94
N ILE A 94 0.35 -18.38 4.94
CA ILE A 94 -0.10 -18.05 6.29
C ILE A 94 -0.96 -16.77 6.26
N GLU A 95 -0.53 -15.72 5.56
CA GLU A 95 -1.29 -14.46 5.47
C GLU A 95 -2.66 -14.63 4.80
N LYS A 96 -2.82 -15.60 3.89
CA LYS A 96 -4.10 -15.91 3.24
C LYS A 96 -5.11 -16.59 4.16
N VAL A 97 -4.66 -17.39 5.13
CA VAL A 97 -5.55 -18.09 6.07
C VAL A 97 -5.92 -17.23 7.29
N LEU A 98 -5.12 -16.20 7.61
CA LEU A 98 -5.37 -15.30 8.75
C LEU A 98 -6.78 -14.66 8.79
N PRO A 99 -7.39 -14.21 7.68
CA PRO A 99 -8.73 -13.63 7.73
C PRO A 99 -9.80 -14.58 8.27
N GLU A 100 -9.61 -15.89 8.07
CA GLU A 100 -10.56 -16.92 8.49
C GLU A 100 -10.47 -17.21 10.00
N THR A 101 -9.34 -16.87 10.63
CA THR A 101 -9.13 -17.08 12.07
C THR A 101 -9.70 -15.97 12.94
N LEU A 102 -10.02 -14.81 12.34
CA LEU A 102 -10.62 -13.67 13.01
C LEU A 102 -12.14 -13.86 13.15
N GLU A 103 -12.66 -13.55 14.34
CA GLU A 103 -14.10 -13.58 14.57
C GLU A 103 -14.80 -12.45 13.80
N LYS A 104 -15.74 -12.79 12.90
CA LYS A 104 -16.38 -11.82 11.97
C LYS A 104 -17.11 -10.66 12.67
N LYS A 105 -17.50 -10.82 13.93
CA LYS A 105 -18.14 -9.78 14.76
C LYS A 105 -17.21 -9.28 15.89
N GLY A 106 -15.94 -9.69 15.88
CA GLY A 106 -14.95 -9.26 16.84
C GLY A 106 -14.31 -7.93 16.44
N SER A 107 -13.83 -7.19 17.43
CA SER A 107 -13.23 -5.88 17.26
C SER A 107 -12.05 -5.90 16.28
N ALA A 108 -11.16 -6.89 16.39
CA ALA A 108 -10.02 -7.03 15.49
C ALA A 108 -10.42 -7.19 14.01
N TYR A 109 -11.49 -7.95 13.74
CA TYR A 109 -12.01 -8.10 12.38
C TYR A 109 -12.59 -6.78 11.87
N GLU A 110 -13.39 -6.09 12.69
CA GLU A 110 -13.98 -4.80 12.32
C GLU A 110 -12.92 -3.74 12.05
N MET A 111 -11.87 -3.65 12.88
CA MET A 111 -10.75 -2.69 12.69
C MET A 111 -10.00 -2.92 11.38
N TRP A 112 -9.72 -4.20 11.06
CA TRP A 112 -9.04 -4.56 9.81
C TRP A 112 -9.96 -4.37 8.59
N LYS A 113 -11.18 -4.91 8.64
CA LYS A 113 -12.10 -4.91 7.50
C LYS A 113 -12.62 -3.52 7.15
N SER A 114 -12.79 -2.65 8.14
CA SER A 114 -13.14 -1.25 7.92
C SER A 114 -12.00 -0.41 7.33
N GLY A 115 -10.76 -0.91 7.40
CA GLY A 115 -9.58 -0.15 7.00
C GLY A 115 -9.24 0.99 7.96
N ALA A 116 -9.84 1.03 9.15
CA ALA A 116 -9.60 2.09 10.13
C ALA A 116 -8.17 2.04 10.69
N ARG A 117 -7.67 0.85 11.02
CA ARG A 117 -6.30 0.66 11.49
C ARG A 117 -5.84 -0.79 11.34
N GLY A 118 -4.59 -0.96 10.92
CA GLY A 118 -3.95 -2.26 10.77
C GLY A 118 -4.13 -2.85 9.38
N SER A 119 -3.23 -3.76 9.02
CA SER A 119 -3.24 -4.51 7.78
C SER A 119 -3.12 -6.00 8.07
N ILE A 120 -3.42 -6.85 7.09
CA ILE A 120 -3.25 -8.29 7.24
C ILE A 120 -1.79 -8.66 7.56
N GLY A 121 -0.82 -7.90 7.04
CA GLY A 121 0.60 -8.08 7.36
C GLY A 121 0.92 -7.73 8.83
N ASN A 122 0.24 -6.75 9.44
CA ASN A 122 0.41 -6.49 10.87
C ASN A 122 -0.15 -7.64 11.72
N ILE A 123 -1.31 -8.17 11.35
CA ILE A 123 -1.91 -9.35 12.00
C ILE A 123 -1.01 -10.58 11.81
N GLY A 124 -0.41 -10.74 10.62
CA GLY A 124 0.53 -11.81 10.33
C GLY A 124 1.78 -11.77 11.18
N GLN A 125 2.29 -10.59 11.53
CA GLN A 125 3.40 -10.48 12.50
C GLN A 125 2.96 -10.85 13.92
N MET A 126 1.71 -10.59 14.30
CA MET A 126 1.20 -10.87 15.64
C MET A 126 0.95 -12.36 15.89
N VAL A 127 0.35 -13.08 14.93
CA VAL A 127 -0.09 -14.49 15.13
C VAL A 127 0.32 -15.46 14.03
N GLY A 128 0.86 -14.96 12.91
CA GLY A 128 1.39 -15.77 11.82
C GLY A 128 2.86 -16.09 12.03
N MET A 129 3.74 -15.43 11.28
CA MET A 129 5.19 -15.49 11.46
C MET A 129 5.81 -14.15 11.06
N LYS A 130 6.99 -13.82 11.60
CA LYS A 130 7.70 -12.60 11.20
C LYS A 130 8.33 -12.75 9.81
N GLY A 131 8.87 -13.94 9.51
CA GLY A 131 9.44 -14.28 8.22
C GLY A 131 10.92 -13.92 8.08
N LEU A 132 11.36 -13.75 6.84
CA LEU A 132 12.75 -13.44 6.53
C LEU A 132 13.10 -12.00 6.89
N ILE A 133 14.32 -11.80 7.39
CA ILE A 133 14.87 -10.49 7.75
C ILE A 133 16.02 -10.14 6.82
N ILE A 134 16.07 -8.87 6.42
CA ILE A 134 17.16 -8.31 5.62
C ILE A 134 18.22 -7.76 6.57
N ASN A 135 19.47 -8.16 6.35
CA ASN A 135 20.60 -7.65 7.13
C ASN A 135 20.91 -6.18 6.77
N THR A 136 21.89 -5.59 7.46
CA THR A 136 22.27 -4.19 7.20
C THR A 136 22.84 -3.96 5.80
N ARG A 137 23.43 -4.99 5.18
CA ARG A 137 23.98 -4.98 3.82
C ARG A 137 22.92 -5.09 2.71
N GLY A 138 21.64 -5.29 3.06
CA GLY A 138 20.56 -5.44 2.07
C GLY A 138 20.33 -6.89 1.61
N GLU A 139 20.94 -7.83 2.32
CA GLU A 139 20.93 -9.24 2.03
C GLU A 139 19.91 -9.97 2.90
N THR A 140 19.00 -10.73 2.28
CA THR A 140 18.01 -11.55 3.02
C THR A 140 18.70 -12.73 3.68
N LEU A 141 18.51 -12.88 4.99
CA LEU A 141 19.05 -14.01 5.75
C LEU A 141 18.28 -15.28 5.41
N GLU A 142 19.00 -16.38 5.19
CA GLU A 142 18.42 -17.71 4.89
C GLU A 142 17.70 -18.34 6.10
N PHE A 143 17.77 -17.71 7.28
CA PHE A 143 17.12 -18.17 8.51
C PHE A 143 15.85 -17.35 8.81
N PRO A 144 14.64 -17.91 8.58
CA PRO A 144 13.40 -17.21 8.87
C PRO A 144 13.10 -17.17 10.37
N VAL A 145 12.38 -16.14 10.81
CA VAL A 145 11.77 -16.09 12.14
C VAL A 145 10.37 -16.67 12.06
N LEU A 146 10.20 -17.89 12.60
CA LEU A 146 8.96 -18.68 12.52
C LEU A 146 7.96 -18.28 13.60
N SER A 147 8.48 -17.82 14.74
CA SER A 147 7.67 -17.39 15.87
C SER A 147 6.94 -16.07 15.58
N SER A 148 5.71 -15.97 16.05
CA SER A 148 4.94 -14.71 16.07
C SER A 148 5.15 -13.94 17.37
N MET A 149 4.64 -12.70 17.44
CA MET A 149 4.69 -11.93 18.69
C MET A 149 3.85 -12.57 19.81
N LYS A 150 2.76 -13.25 19.47
CA LYS A 150 1.89 -13.92 20.46
C LYS A 150 2.53 -15.18 21.05
N GLU A 151 3.28 -15.93 20.25
CA GLU A 151 4.01 -17.12 20.72
C GLU A 151 5.30 -16.77 21.48
N GLY A 152 5.83 -15.57 21.25
CA GLY A 152 7.12 -15.13 21.77
C GLY A 152 8.29 -15.62 20.90
N MET A 153 9.35 -14.83 20.86
CA MET A 153 10.55 -15.13 20.06
C MET A 153 11.67 -15.63 20.95
N SER A 154 12.45 -16.58 20.44
CA SER A 154 13.71 -16.97 21.09
C SER A 154 14.72 -15.80 21.08
N PRO A 155 15.74 -15.79 21.97
CA PRO A 155 16.75 -14.75 21.98
C PRO A 155 17.46 -14.54 20.63
N ILE A 156 17.72 -15.63 19.90
CA ILE A 156 18.36 -15.58 18.58
C ILE A 156 17.43 -14.99 17.51
N GLU A 157 16.16 -15.40 17.48
CA GLU A 157 15.16 -14.83 16.57
C GLU A 157 14.96 -13.34 16.85
N TYR A 158 14.86 -12.96 18.13
CA TYR A 158 14.73 -11.56 18.50
C TYR A 158 15.96 -10.76 18.06
N PHE A 159 17.17 -11.24 18.34
CA PHE A 159 18.44 -10.61 17.94
C PHE A 159 18.49 -10.36 16.43
N ILE A 160 18.15 -11.35 15.61
CA ILE A 160 18.12 -11.21 14.15
C ILE A 160 17.20 -10.07 13.72
N THR A 161 16.04 -9.92 14.36
CA THR A 161 15.07 -8.88 14.00
C THR A 161 15.48 -7.46 14.37
N THR A 162 16.45 -7.31 15.28
CA THR A 162 16.96 -6.00 15.68
C THR A 162 17.72 -5.30 14.55
N HIS A 163 18.44 -6.06 13.71
CA HIS A 163 19.19 -5.49 12.59
C HIS A 163 18.29 -4.76 11.59
N GLY A 164 17.20 -5.41 11.16
CA GLY A 164 16.22 -4.81 10.25
C GLY A 164 15.52 -3.61 10.87
N SER A 165 15.09 -3.73 12.13
CA SER A 165 14.38 -2.66 12.84
C SER A 165 15.25 -1.41 13.03
N ARG A 166 16.51 -1.59 13.46
CA ARG A 166 17.46 -0.49 13.64
C ARG A 166 17.79 0.21 12.33
N LYS A 167 18.01 -0.56 11.25
CA LYS A 167 18.24 0.01 9.92
C LYS A 167 17.04 0.83 9.45
N GLY A 168 15.82 0.32 9.59
CA GLY A 168 14.61 1.05 9.22
C GLY A 168 14.45 2.39 9.97
N LEU A 169 14.72 2.41 11.28
CA LEU A 169 14.69 3.63 12.08
C LEU A 169 15.78 4.63 11.66
N ALA A 170 17.01 4.15 11.45
CA ALA A 170 18.11 4.99 11.00
C ALA A 170 17.86 5.56 9.59
N ASP A 171 17.39 4.73 8.65
CA ASP A 171 17.07 5.14 7.29
C ASP A 171 15.95 6.18 7.29
N THR A 172 14.91 6.01 8.12
CA THR A 172 13.83 7.00 8.24
C THR A 172 14.37 8.37 8.70
N ALA A 173 15.25 8.37 9.70
CA ALA A 173 15.90 9.60 10.17
C ALA A 173 16.76 10.25 9.08
N LEU A 174 17.55 9.46 8.33
CA LEU A 174 18.42 9.97 7.26
C LEU A 174 17.63 10.45 6.02
N GLN A 175 16.56 9.75 5.64
CA GLN A 175 15.73 10.09 4.49
C GLN A 175 14.92 11.37 4.71
N THR A 176 14.64 11.73 5.96
CA THR A 176 13.94 12.97 6.32
C THR A 176 14.69 14.21 5.77
N ALA A 177 16.02 14.24 5.91
CA ALA A 177 16.84 15.33 5.38
C ALA A 177 16.85 15.37 3.84
N LYS A 178 16.89 14.21 3.18
CA LYS A 178 16.87 14.11 1.70
C LYS A 178 15.55 14.59 1.12
N ALA A 179 14.43 14.22 1.74
CA ALA A 179 13.11 14.68 1.33
C ALA A 179 13.01 16.21 1.41
N GLY A 180 13.41 16.82 2.53
CA GLY A 180 13.45 18.28 2.69
C GLY A 180 14.36 18.96 1.68
N TYR A 181 15.54 18.38 1.40
CA TYR A 181 16.46 18.91 0.40
C TYR A 181 15.87 18.88 -1.02
N LEU A 182 15.22 17.78 -1.41
CA LEU A 182 14.55 17.66 -2.71
C LEU A 182 13.44 18.69 -2.84
N THR A 183 12.58 18.82 -1.83
CA THR A 183 11.51 19.84 -1.81
C THR A 183 12.07 21.24 -1.96
N ARG A 184 13.17 21.57 -1.26
CA ARG A 184 13.85 22.87 -1.41
C ARG A 184 14.36 23.08 -2.83
N ARG A 185 14.99 22.08 -3.45
CA ARG A 185 15.48 22.18 -4.84
C ARG A 185 14.34 22.39 -5.83
N LEU A 186 13.26 21.63 -5.70
CA LEU A 186 12.07 21.77 -6.54
C LEU A 186 11.45 23.17 -6.37
N PHE A 187 11.36 23.65 -5.13
CA PHE A 187 10.89 25.00 -4.84
C PHE A 187 11.76 26.06 -5.51
N VAL A 188 13.08 26.03 -5.33
CA VAL A 188 13.98 27.04 -5.91
C VAL A 188 13.89 27.10 -7.45
N VAL A 189 13.71 25.96 -8.12
CA VAL A 189 13.57 25.93 -9.59
C VAL A 189 12.22 26.48 -10.06
N ALA A 190 11.14 26.19 -9.32
CA ALA A 190 9.79 26.59 -9.68
C ALA A 190 9.31 27.88 -8.96
N GLN A 191 10.18 28.55 -8.20
CA GLN A 191 9.81 29.67 -7.34
C GLN A 191 9.24 30.85 -8.14
N ASP A 192 9.78 31.07 -9.33
CA ASP A 192 9.38 32.16 -10.21
C ASP A 192 8.27 31.74 -11.21
N ALA A 193 7.75 30.51 -11.11
CA ALA A 193 6.66 30.03 -11.96
C ALA A 193 5.32 30.52 -11.40
N ILE A 194 4.83 31.64 -11.91
CA ILE A 194 3.58 32.28 -11.50
C ILE A 194 2.63 32.34 -12.70
N VAL A 195 1.34 32.07 -12.46
CA VAL A 195 0.28 32.26 -13.47
C VAL A 195 -0.06 33.74 -13.53
N THR A 196 0.34 34.41 -14.62
CA THR A 196 0.16 35.86 -14.81
C THR A 196 -1.01 36.23 -15.73
N GLU A 197 -1.50 35.29 -16.52
CA GLU A 197 -2.57 35.48 -17.50
C GLU A 197 -3.53 34.29 -17.50
N GLU A 198 -4.80 34.54 -17.89
CA GLU A 198 -5.83 33.50 -17.93
C GLU A 198 -5.72 32.58 -19.16
N ASP A 199 -5.34 33.12 -20.32
CA ASP A 199 -5.21 32.38 -21.57
C ASP A 199 -4.04 32.88 -22.43
N CYS A 200 -3.04 32.02 -22.62
CA CYS A 200 -1.88 32.29 -23.47
C CYS A 200 -2.15 32.07 -24.98
N LYS A 201 -3.36 31.59 -25.35
CA LYS A 201 -3.83 31.33 -26.73
C LYS A 201 -2.96 30.35 -27.53
N THR A 202 -2.11 29.58 -26.87
CA THR A 202 -1.26 28.59 -27.55
C THR A 202 -2.11 27.52 -28.24
N LYS A 203 -1.60 27.02 -29.37
CA LYS A 203 -2.19 25.86 -30.07
C LYS A 203 -1.41 24.58 -29.79
N GLU A 204 -0.31 24.68 -29.07
CA GLU A 204 0.50 23.54 -28.69
C GLU A 204 -0.15 22.79 -27.52
N GLY A 205 -0.05 21.46 -27.56
CA GLY A 205 -0.58 20.58 -26.53
C GLY A 205 0.13 19.25 -26.57
N THR A 206 0.00 18.48 -25.49
CA THR A 206 0.58 17.13 -25.39
C THR A 206 -0.51 16.08 -25.52
N LYS A 207 -0.27 15.06 -26.35
CA LYS A 207 -1.17 13.90 -26.43
C LYS A 207 -1.01 13.05 -25.19
N ILE A 208 -2.13 12.80 -24.48
CA ILE A 208 -2.16 11.95 -23.30
C ILE A 208 -2.76 10.60 -23.69
N GLY A 209 -1.96 9.54 -23.54
CA GLY A 209 -2.41 8.17 -23.71
C GLY A 209 -2.68 7.47 -22.37
N ARG A 210 -3.04 6.19 -22.44
CA ARG A 210 -3.15 5.32 -21.26
C ARG A 210 -1.80 4.92 -20.67
N MET A 211 -0.71 5.13 -21.41
CA MET A 211 0.64 4.93 -20.89
C MET A 211 1.23 6.28 -20.48
N SER A 212 1.73 6.34 -19.26
CA SER A 212 2.54 7.46 -18.78
C SER A 212 3.90 7.52 -19.49
N ALA A 213 4.56 8.67 -19.39
CA ALA A 213 5.93 8.84 -19.89
C ALA A 213 6.94 7.86 -19.25
N SER A 214 6.61 7.30 -18.08
CA SER A 214 7.39 6.30 -17.35
C SER A 214 6.99 4.84 -17.67
N GLY A 215 6.11 4.60 -18.65
CA GLY A 215 5.69 3.26 -19.09
C GLY A 215 4.65 2.59 -18.19
N ILE A 216 4.15 3.28 -17.16
CA ILE A 216 3.10 2.77 -16.27
C ILE A 216 1.73 3.05 -16.90
N GLU A 217 0.86 2.05 -16.91
CA GLU A 217 -0.53 2.20 -17.35
C GLU A 217 -1.32 3.04 -16.33
N ILE A 218 -1.89 4.14 -16.79
CA ILE A 218 -2.73 5.04 -16.01
C ILE A 218 -4.12 5.05 -16.65
N ALA A 219 -5.15 4.88 -15.82
CA ALA A 219 -6.52 5.05 -16.25
C ALA A 219 -6.73 6.44 -16.85
N LEU A 220 -7.26 6.49 -18.08
CA LEU A 220 -7.33 7.73 -18.87
C LEU A 220 -8.10 8.82 -18.13
N ASN A 221 -9.21 8.47 -17.49
CA ASN A 221 -10.02 9.36 -16.66
C ASN A 221 -9.20 10.13 -15.59
N LYS A 222 -8.25 9.47 -14.93
CA LYS A 222 -7.37 10.11 -13.94
C LYS A 222 -6.33 11.02 -14.59
N ALA A 223 -5.87 10.67 -15.80
CA ALA A 223 -4.84 11.43 -16.49
C ALA A 223 -5.39 12.74 -17.09
N ILE A 224 -6.64 12.72 -17.56
CA ILE A 224 -7.29 13.85 -18.24
C ILE A 224 -8.04 14.80 -17.29
N LYS A 225 -8.46 14.34 -16.11
CA LYS A 225 -9.17 15.15 -15.11
C LYS A 225 -8.40 16.44 -14.77
N GLY A 226 -9.08 17.58 -14.83
CA GLY A 226 -8.55 18.89 -14.47
C GLY A 226 -7.66 19.54 -15.55
N ARG A 227 -7.67 19.01 -16.77
CA ARG A 227 -6.92 19.58 -17.91
C ARG A 227 -7.88 20.24 -18.91
N ILE A 228 -7.36 21.23 -19.64
CA ILE A 228 -8.09 21.93 -20.70
C ILE A 228 -7.76 21.29 -22.05
N LEU A 229 -8.76 21.10 -22.90
CA LEU A 229 -8.60 20.52 -24.23
C LEU A 229 -7.94 21.50 -25.22
N SER A 230 -6.84 21.08 -25.86
CA SER A 230 -6.18 21.86 -26.92
C SER A 230 -6.86 21.75 -28.28
N ALA A 231 -7.68 20.72 -28.50
CA ALA A 231 -8.46 20.45 -29.71
C ALA A 231 -9.79 19.76 -29.36
N ASP A 232 -10.76 19.80 -30.27
CA ASP A 232 -12.06 19.16 -30.10
C ASP A 232 -11.91 17.65 -29.86
N ALA A 233 -12.56 17.14 -28.82
CA ALA A 233 -12.64 15.70 -28.56
C ALA A 233 -13.78 15.11 -29.37
N VAL A 234 -13.47 14.24 -30.34
CA VAL A 234 -14.44 13.60 -31.23
C VAL A 234 -14.61 12.12 -30.91
N ASP A 235 -15.84 11.64 -31.01
CA ASP A 235 -16.14 10.21 -30.99
C ASP A 235 -15.71 9.55 -32.32
N SER A 236 -15.67 8.21 -32.35
CA SER A 236 -15.39 7.39 -33.53
C SER A 236 -16.32 7.68 -34.72
N LYS A 237 -17.48 8.29 -34.47
CA LYS A 237 -18.48 8.71 -35.47
C LYS A 237 -18.28 10.16 -35.97
N GLY A 238 -17.28 10.88 -35.48
CA GLY A 238 -17.01 12.28 -35.85
C GLY A 238 -17.85 13.33 -35.11
N ASN A 239 -18.66 12.91 -34.14
CA ASN A 239 -19.41 13.85 -33.29
C ASN A 239 -18.48 14.44 -32.22
N VAL A 240 -18.52 15.76 -32.05
CA VAL A 240 -17.76 16.47 -31.01
C VAL A 240 -18.42 16.19 -29.65
N LEU A 241 -17.70 15.51 -28.75
CA LEU A 241 -18.11 15.25 -27.38
C LEU A 241 -17.83 16.45 -26.47
N PHE A 242 -16.65 17.03 -26.60
CA PHE A 242 -16.23 18.22 -25.85
C PHE A 242 -15.49 19.19 -26.77
N PRO A 243 -15.84 20.49 -26.75
CA PRO A 243 -15.19 21.49 -27.58
C PRO A 243 -13.79 21.82 -27.07
N LYS A 244 -12.94 22.35 -27.96
CA LYS A 244 -11.65 22.96 -27.62
C LYS A 244 -11.85 24.02 -26.54
N GLY A 245 -10.93 24.05 -25.57
CA GLY A 245 -10.96 24.99 -24.45
C GLY A 245 -11.86 24.53 -23.29
N HIS A 246 -12.57 23.40 -23.41
CA HIS A 246 -13.33 22.83 -22.30
C HIS A 246 -12.40 22.29 -21.21
N LEU A 247 -12.68 22.65 -19.96
CA LEU A 247 -12.02 22.07 -18.78
C LEU A 247 -12.67 20.72 -18.47
N LEU A 248 -11.89 19.65 -18.55
CA LEU A 248 -12.39 18.31 -18.22
C LEU A 248 -12.60 18.18 -16.72
N SER A 249 -13.86 18.28 -16.30
CA SER A 249 -14.27 18.04 -14.92
C SER A 249 -14.14 16.57 -14.55
N ARG A 250 -14.35 16.23 -13.26
CA ARG A 250 -14.38 14.82 -12.83
C ARG A 250 -15.47 14.03 -13.55
N LEU A 251 -16.66 14.63 -13.70
CA LEU A 251 -17.81 13.98 -14.33
C LEU A 251 -17.55 13.76 -15.82
N ASP A 252 -16.98 14.75 -16.50
CA ASP A 252 -16.59 14.64 -17.91
C ASP A 252 -15.54 13.54 -18.10
N ALA A 253 -14.56 13.46 -17.21
CA ALA A 253 -13.51 12.46 -17.28
C ALA A 253 -14.02 11.03 -17.01
N VAL A 254 -15.15 10.86 -16.31
CA VAL A 254 -15.80 9.55 -16.12
C VAL A 254 -16.66 9.16 -17.32
N ALA A 255 -17.15 10.14 -18.08
CA ALA A 255 -17.96 9.92 -19.28
C ALA A 255 -17.13 9.48 -20.51
N VAL A 256 -15.80 9.69 -20.48
CA VAL A 256 -14.82 9.28 -21.51
C VAL A 256 -14.22 7.92 -21.21
#